data_AF-A0A949JBN5-F1
#
_entry.id   AF-A0A949JBN5-F1
#
_cell.length_a   1.000
_cell.length_b   1.000
_cell.length_c   1.000
_cell.angle_alpha   90.00
_cell.angle_beta   90.00
_cell.angle_gamma   90.00
#
_symmetry.space_group_name_H-M   'P 1'
#
loop_
_entity.id
_entity.type
_entity.pdbx_description
1 polymer ?
#
loop_
_entity_poly.entity_id
_entity_poly.type
_entity_poly.pdbx_seq_one_letter_code
_entity_poly.pdbx_strand_id
1 'polypeptide(L)'
;MKDERDIQEENLMEDLEDPMQARDVRRSLEQLRTIPGVDPRLQEMARELLSGRTGLKDIIENPRYLAALGDNMRELQERDDRMTPEERERSKEQAAEFFRQQEEDTAREDAEREQAAREARENGPKPRHRGGQ
;
A
#
# COMPACT_ATOMS: atom_id res chain seq x y z
N MET A 1 -2.99 23.36 -13.74
CA MET A 1 -3.79 22.49 -12.88
C MET A 1 -2.78 21.58 -12.20
N LYS A 2 -2.49 21.85 -10.91
CA LYS A 2 -1.56 21.02 -10.13
C LYS A 2 -2.30 19.70 -9.87
N ASP A 3 -1.63 18.60 -10.19
CA ASP A 3 -2.16 17.24 -10.17
C ASP A 3 -2.87 16.96 -8.84
N GLU A 4 -4.16 16.66 -8.87
CA GLU A 4 -4.92 16.22 -7.68
C GLU A 4 -4.35 14.91 -7.10
N ARG A 5 -3.45 14.21 -7.81
CA ARG A 5 -2.68 13.06 -7.32
C ARG A 5 -1.53 13.47 -6.39
N ASP A 6 -0.91 14.63 -6.64
CA ASP A 6 0.21 15.16 -5.85
C ASP A 6 -0.25 15.59 -4.44
N ILE A 7 -1.47 16.12 -4.36
CA ILE A 7 -2.10 16.59 -3.09
C ILE A 7 -2.60 15.41 -2.23
N GLN A 8 -2.78 14.22 -2.82
CA GLN A 8 -3.17 13.00 -2.11
C GLN A 8 -1.98 12.25 -1.49
N GLU A 9 -0.75 12.43 -2.01
CA GLU A 9 0.46 11.90 -1.38
C GLU A 9 0.82 12.65 -0.09
N GLU A 10 0.55 13.95 -0.02
CA GLU A 10 0.99 14.82 1.10
C GLU A 10 0.12 14.67 2.37
N ASN A 11 -1.14 14.23 2.24
CA ASN A 11 -2.08 14.19 3.37
C ASN A 11 -2.32 12.79 3.97
N LEU A 12 -1.79 11.73 3.37
CA LEU A 12 -2.06 10.37 3.83
C LEU A 12 -1.23 10.01 5.08
N MET A 13 -0.10 10.70 5.31
CA MET A 13 0.96 10.25 6.22
C MET A 13 1.79 11.39 6.84
N GLU A 14 1.15 12.33 7.55
CA GLU A 14 1.88 13.28 8.39
C GLU A 14 2.70 12.59 9.52
N ASP A 15 2.43 11.33 9.86
CA ASP A 15 3.13 10.55 10.90
C ASP A 15 4.21 9.58 10.37
N LEU A 16 4.27 9.29 9.07
CA LEU A 16 5.29 8.38 8.53
C LEU A 16 6.47 9.19 7.99
N GLU A 17 7.57 9.18 8.74
CA GLU A 17 8.78 9.98 8.51
C GLU A 17 9.49 9.70 7.18
N ASP A 18 9.15 8.61 6.48
CA ASP A 18 9.78 8.19 5.23
C ASP A 18 8.78 8.02 4.07
N PRO A 19 9.00 8.69 2.93
CA PRO A 19 8.10 8.65 1.78
C PRO A 19 8.08 7.30 1.06
N MET A 20 9.06 6.41 1.24
CA MET A 20 8.99 5.05 0.69
C MET A 20 8.10 4.16 1.56
N GLN A 21 8.27 4.21 2.89
CA GLN A 21 7.41 3.48 3.83
C GLN A 21 5.95 3.86 3.64
N ALA A 22 5.71 5.12 3.28
CA ALA A 22 4.39 5.62 3.02
C ALA A 22 3.68 4.90 1.86
N ARG A 23 4.44 4.62 0.80
CA ARG A 23 3.92 3.98 -0.41
C ARG A 23 3.60 2.51 -0.19
N ASP A 24 4.45 1.80 0.55
CA ASP A 24 4.23 0.40 0.90
C ASP A 24 2.97 0.24 1.76
N VAL A 25 2.77 1.13 2.74
CA VAL A 25 1.55 1.16 3.57
C VAL A 25 0.33 1.45 2.71
N ARG A 26 0.39 2.46 1.83
CA ARG A 26 -0.72 2.77 0.91
C ARG A 26 -1.08 1.58 0.02
N ARG A 27 -0.09 0.91 -0.57
CA ARG A 27 -0.30 -0.29 -1.41
C ARG A 27 -0.94 -1.42 -0.62
N SER A 28 -0.48 -1.66 0.61
CA SER A 28 -1.04 -2.66 1.50
C SER A 28 -2.50 -2.37 1.85
N LEU A 29 -2.85 -1.10 2.08
CA LEU A 29 -4.24 -0.67 2.30
C LEU A 29 -5.11 -0.78 1.03
N GLU A 30 -4.55 -0.51 -0.14
CA GLU A 30 -5.24 -0.69 -1.43
C GLU A 30 -5.56 -2.15 -1.72
N GLN A 31 -4.71 -3.07 -1.27
CA GLN A 31 -5.02 -4.49 -1.28
C GLN A 31 -6.09 -4.82 -0.24
N LEU A 32 -5.91 -4.38 1.01
CA LEU A 32 -6.83 -4.67 2.11
C LEU A 32 -8.28 -4.28 1.80
N ARG A 33 -8.53 -3.16 1.11
CA ARG A 33 -9.90 -2.74 0.73
C ARG A 33 -10.57 -3.64 -0.32
N THR A 34 -9.81 -4.48 -1.02
CA THR A 34 -10.26 -5.31 -2.16
C THR A 34 -10.21 -6.81 -1.89
N ILE A 35 -9.47 -7.26 -0.87
CA ILE A 35 -9.33 -8.69 -0.56
C ILE A 35 -10.68 -9.28 -0.12
N PRO A 36 -11.19 -10.30 -0.82
CA PRO A 36 -12.39 -11.01 -0.40
C PRO A 36 -12.14 -11.83 0.86
N GLY A 37 -13.12 -11.87 1.77
CA GLY A 37 -13.02 -12.63 3.03
C GLY A 37 -12.40 -11.86 4.20
N VAL A 38 -11.98 -10.61 3.99
CA VAL A 38 -11.62 -9.70 5.08
C VAL A 38 -12.89 -9.09 5.69
N ASP A 39 -12.86 -8.86 7.01
CA ASP A 39 -13.97 -8.21 7.73
C ASP A 39 -14.32 -6.85 7.08
N PRO A 40 -15.62 -6.58 6.80
CA PRO A 40 -16.03 -5.34 6.15
C PRO A 40 -15.59 -4.08 6.90
N ARG A 41 -15.46 -4.13 8.24
CA ARG A 41 -14.98 -3.02 9.05
C ARG A 41 -13.52 -2.69 8.73
N LEU A 42 -12.70 -3.70 8.43
CA LEU A 42 -11.30 -3.51 8.03
C LEU A 42 -11.18 -2.96 6.59
N GLN A 43 -12.09 -3.37 5.70
CA GLN A 43 -12.17 -2.78 4.36
C GLN A 43 -12.58 -1.30 4.42
N GLU A 44 -13.54 -0.95 5.27
CA GLU A 44 -13.96 0.44 5.49
C GLU A 44 -12.83 1.27 6.12
N MET A 45 -12.13 0.73 7.13
CA MET A 45 -10.94 1.34 7.72
C MET A 45 -9.89 1.67 6.65
N ALA A 46 -9.59 0.72 5.75
CA ALA A 46 -8.65 0.94 4.67
C ALA A 46 -9.11 2.04 3.71
N ARG A 47 -10.41 2.13 3.41
CA ARG A 47 -10.98 3.22 2.57
C ARG A 47 -10.88 4.57 3.25
N GLU A 48 -11.17 4.64 4.55
CA GLU A 48 -11.09 5.88 5.32
C GLU A 48 -9.67 6.41 5.41
N LEU A 49 -8.71 5.52 5.71
CA LEU A 49 -7.28 5.84 5.70
C LEU A 49 -6.86 6.35 4.32
N LEU A 50 -7.09 5.59 3.26
CA LEU A 50 -6.72 5.97 1.89
C LEU A 50 -7.36 7.27 1.40
N SER A 51 -8.53 7.63 1.95
CA SER A 51 -9.21 8.89 1.61
C SER A 51 -8.64 10.11 2.34
N GLY A 52 -7.76 9.92 3.32
CA GLY A 52 -7.25 10.98 4.19
C GLY A 52 -8.32 11.60 5.11
N ARG A 53 -9.53 11.03 5.16
CA ARG A 53 -10.62 11.50 6.03
C ARG A 53 -10.35 11.17 7.50
N THR A 54 -9.61 10.10 7.75
CA THR A 54 -9.33 9.57 9.08
C THR A 54 -7.85 9.25 9.16
N GLY A 55 -7.15 9.80 10.16
CA GLY A 55 -5.73 9.54 10.37
C GLY A 55 -5.48 8.17 10.99
N LEU A 56 -4.23 7.69 10.92
CA LEU A 56 -3.85 6.41 11.54
C LEU A 56 -4.13 6.39 13.05
N LYS A 57 -3.91 7.52 13.74
CA LYS A 57 -4.19 7.68 15.18
C LYS A 57 -5.67 7.49 15.49
N ASP A 58 -6.56 8.13 14.73
CA ASP A 58 -8.01 8.00 14.90
C ASP A 58 -8.50 6.56 14.71
N ILE A 59 -7.88 5.81 13.79
CA ILE A 59 -8.19 4.38 13.57
C ILE A 59 -7.80 3.54 14.78
N ILE A 60 -6.59 3.76 15.32
CA ILE A 60 -6.06 3.01 16.48
C ILE A 60 -6.90 3.32 17.73
N GLU A 61 -7.39 4.54 17.87
CA GLU A 61 -8.26 4.93 18.99
C GLU A 61 -9.71 4.47 18.82
N ASN A 62 -10.10 3.99 17.64
CA ASN A 62 -11.47 3.56 17.37
C ASN A 62 -11.71 2.11 17.83
N PRO A 63 -12.55 1.87 18.86
CA PRO A 63 -12.80 0.53 19.39
C PRO A 63 -13.41 -0.42 18.36
N ARG A 64 -14.15 0.11 17.37
CA ARG A 64 -14.77 -0.68 16.30
C ARG A 64 -13.70 -1.33 15.42
N TYR A 65 -12.65 -0.60 15.07
CA TYR A 65 -11.58 -1.09 14.21
C TYR A 65 -10.62 -1.99 14.98
N LEU A 66 -10.30 -1.66 16.23
CA LEU A 66 -9.54 -2.55 17.12
C LEU A 66 -10.22 -3.90 17.33
N ALA A 67 -11.53 -3.92 17.55
CA ALA A 67 -12.29 -5.16 17.68
C ALA A 67 -12.23 -5.98 16.39
N ALA A 68 -12.39 -5.34 15.22
CA ALA A 68 -12.31 -6.04 13.94
C ALA A 68 -10.94 -6.66 13.67
N LEU A 69 -9.85 -5.97 14.06
CA LEU A 69 -8.50 -6.53 13.99
C LEU A 69 -8.34 -7.75 14.91
N GLY A 70 -8.83 -7.65 16.15
CA GLY A 70 -8.80 -8.77 17.09
C GLY A 70 -9.61 -9.99 16.63
N ASP A 71 -10.81 -9.76 16.08
CA ASP A 71 -11.66 -10.82 15.53
C ASP A 71 -10.96 -11.53 14.36
N ASN A 72 -10.35 -10.77 13.45
CA ASN A 72 -9.65 -11.32 12.30
C ASN A 72 -8.39 -12.11 12.71
N MET A 73 -7.63 -11.62 13.70
CA MET A 73 -6.49 -12.36 14.24
C MET A 73 -6.90 -13.67 14.90
N ARG A 74 -8.03 -13.68 15.64
CA ARG A 74 -8.56 -14.91 16.23
C ARG A 74 -8.99 -15.90 15.14
N GLU A 75 -9.69 -15.45 14.10
CA GLU A 75 -10.08 -16.31 12.98
C GLU A 75 -8.86 -16.92 12.28
N LEU A 76 -7.81 -16.13 12.07
CA LEU A 76 -6.56 -16.60 11.49
C LEU A 76 -5.90 -17.67 12.37
N GLN A 77 -5.86 -17.46 13.69
CA GLN A 77 -5.35 -18.44 14.64
C GLN A 77 -6.16 -19.74 14.64
N GLU A 78 -7.49 -19.65 14.60
CA GLU A 78 -8.36 -20.83 14.51
C GLU A 78 -8.18 -21.59 13.20
N ARG A 79 -7.96 -20.88 12.08
CA ARG A 79 -7.63 -21.49 10.79
C ARG A 79 -6.30 -22.22 10.84
N ASP A 80 -5.28 -21.63 11.45
CA ASP A 80 -3.94 -22.24 11.56
C ASP A 80 -3.95 -23.49 12.44
N ASP A 81 -4.70 -23.47 13.54
CA ASP A 81 -4.87 -24.62 14.45
C ASP A 81 -5.57 -25.79 13.76
N ARG A 82 -6.54 -25.50 12.87
CA ARG A 82 -7.28 -26.50 12.10
C ARG A 82 -6.56 -26.95 10.81
N MET A 83 -5.45 -26.32 10.44
CA MET A 83 -4.78 -26.57 9.18
C MET A 83 -4.02 -27.91 9.21
N THR A 84 -4.34 -28.79 8.26
CA THR A 84 -3.63 -30.07 8.10
C THR A 84 -2.19 -29.87 7.58
N PRO A 85 -1.28 -30.86 7.74
CA PRO A 85 0.08 -30.76 7.20
C PRO A 85 0.13 -30.51 5.69
N GLU A 86 -0.78 -31.11 4.92
CA GLU A 86 -0.89 -30.93 3.47
C GLU A 86 -1.35 -29.51 3.11
N GLU A 87 -2.31 -28.97 3.84
CA GLU A 87 -2.75 -27.58 3.67
C GLU A 87 -1.68 -26.57 4.07
N ARG A 88 -0.86 -26.88 5.08
CA ARG A 88 0.31 -26.06 5.46
C ARG A 88 1.34 -26.00 4.34
N GLU A 89 1.64 -27.13 3.70
CA GLU A 89 2.59 -27.16 2.59
C GLU A 89 2.06 -26.38 1.38
N ARG A 90 0.79 -26.58 1.03
CA ARG A 90 0.12 -25.81 -0.02
C ARG A 90 0.04 -24.32 0.29
N SER A 91 -0.15 -23.94 1.55
CA SER A 91 -0.16 -22.54 1.98
C SER A 91 1.22 -21.90 1.87
N LYS A 92 2.30 -22.65 2.16
CA LYS A 92 3.68 -22.16 1.99
C LYS A 92 4.01 -21.92 0.52
N GLU A 93 3.59 -22.84 -0.36
CA GLU A 93 3.81 -22.69 -1.81
C GLU A 93 3.08 -21.47 -2.36
N GLN A 94 1.79 -21.31 -2.03
CA GLN A 94 1.01 -20.13 -2.42
C GLN A 94 1.58 -18.82 -1.87
N ALA A 95 2.06 -18.83 -0.61
CA ALA A 95 2.70 -17.65 -0.04
C ALA A 95 3.99 -17.31 -0.78
N ALA A 96 4.83 -18.31 -1.11
CA ALA A 96 6.07 -18.09 -1.85
C ALA A 96 5.82 -17.55 -3.26
N GLU A 97 4.80 -18.06 -3.96
CA GLU A 97 4.38 -17.52 -5.26
C GLU A 97 3.87 -16.08 -5.15
N PHE A 98 3.06 -15.79 -4.13
CA PHE A 98 2.54 -14.44 -3.89
C PHE A 98 3.67 -13.43 -3.63
N PHE A 99 4.64 -13.77 -2.77
CA PHE A 99 5.77 -12.89 -2.48
C PHE A 99 6.65 -12.67 -3.71
N ARG A 100 6.93 -13.73 -4.48
CA ARG A 100 7.69 -13.59 -5.74
C ARG A 100 6.98 -12.66 -6.72
N GLN A 101 5.68 -12.82 -6.90
CA GLN A 101 4.90 -11.97 -7.78
C GLN A 101 4.85 -10.51 -7.31
N GLN A 102 4.79 -10.28 -5.98
CA GLN A 102 4.90 -8.94 -5.40
C GLN A 102 6.26 -8.29 -5.66
N GLU A 103 7.36 -9.04 -5.50
CA GLU A 103 8.71 -8.56 -5.79
C GLU A 103 8.87 -8.21 -7.28
N GLU A 104 8.39 -9.07 -8.18
CA GLU A 104 8.44 -8.83 -9.62
C GLU A 104 7.63 -7.60 -10.04
N ASP A 105 6.42 -7.43 -9.50
CA ASP A 105 5.58 -6.25 -9.79
C ASP A 105 6.24 -4.97 -9.28
N THR A 106 6.80 -5.00 -8.06
CA THR A 106 7.52 -3.85 -7.48
C THR A 106 8.76 -3.49 -8.30
N ALA A 107 9.56 -4.48 -8.70
CA ALA A 107 10.74 -4.28 -9.52
C ALA A 107 10.39 -3.71 -10.89
N ARG A 108 9.27 -4.16 -11.47
CA ARG A 108 8.76 -3.64 -12.74
C ARG A 108 8.32 -2.19 -12.63
N GLU A 109 7.53 -1.86 -11.61
CA GLU A 109 7.10 -0.47 -11.37
C GLU A 109 8.28 0.48 -11.15
N ASP A 110 9.34 0.02 -10.46
CA ASP A 110 10.54 0.81 -10.25
C ASP A 110 11.34 1.02 -11.54
N ALA A 111 11.49 -0.03 -12.35
CA ALA A 111 12.13 0.06 -13.66
C ALA A 111 11.36 0.98 -14.62
N GLU A 112 10.03 0.90 -14.66
CA GLU A 112 9.18 1.78 -15.47
C GLU A 112 9.31 3.24 -15.03
N ARG A 113 9.41 3.50 -13.72
CA ARG A 113 9.67 4.85 -13.19
C ARG A 113 11.05 5.35 -13.54
N GLU A 114 12.09 4.53 -13.39
CA GLU A 114 13.44 4.93 -13.75
C GLU A 114 13.53 5.25 -15.25
N GLN A 115 12.89 4.43 -16.09
CA GLN A 115 12.80 4.68 -17.53
C GLN A 115 12.07 6.00 -17.83
N ALA A 116 10.89 6.22 -17.24
CA ALA A 116 10.16 7.48 -17.40
C ALA A 116 10.96 8.70 -16.91
N ALA A 117 11.71 8.56 -15.81
CA ALA A 117 12.59 9.61 -15.29
C ALA A 117 13.78 9.89 -16.24
N ARG A 118 14.36 8.85 -16.85
CA ARG A 118 15.41 8.98 -17.87
C ARG A 118 14.85 9.67 -19.13
N GLU A 119 13.69 9.23 -19.62
CA GLU A 119 13.02 9.81 -20.79
C GLU A 119 12.64 11.29 -20.56
N ALA A 120 12.20 11.65 -19.36
CA ALA A 120 11.92 13.04 -18.99
C ALA A 120 13.19 13.91 -18.94
N ARG A 121 14.34 13.34 -18.53
CA ARG A 121 15.65 14.04 -18.58
C ARG A 121 16.14 14.22 -20.01
N GLU A 122 15.89 13.25 -20.89
CA GLU A 122 16.34 13.28 -22.29
C GLU A 122 15.44 14.14 -23.19
N ASN A 123 14.14 14.19 -22.92
CA ASN A 123 13.16 15.02 -23.65
C ASN A 123 12.81 16.34 -22.95
N GLY A 124 13.43 16.65 -21.81
CA GLY A 124 13.19 17.87 -21.06
C GLY A 124 13.59 19.14 -21.84
N PRO A 125 12.87 20.26 -21.68
CA PRO A 125 13.13 21.46 -22.45
C PRO A 125 14.56 21.98 -22.20
N LYS A 126 15.35 22.14 -23.27
CA LYS A 126 16.68 22.78 -23.23
C LYS A 126 16.62 24.05 -22.38
N PRO A 127 17.49 24.23 -21.36
CA PRO A 127 17.53 25.46 -20.60
C PRO A 127 17.85 26.59 -21.58
N ARG A 128 16.89 27.50 -21.78
CA ARG A 128 17.10 28.69 -22.60
C ARG A 128 18.11 29.54 -21.85
N HIS A 129 19.36 29.49 -22.30
CA HIS A 129 20.42 30.39 -21.89
C HIS A 129 19.92 31.82 -22.17
N ARG A 130 19.40 32.49 -21.14
CA ARG A 130 19.03 33.90 -21.22
C ARG A 130 20.32 34.70 -21.07
N GLY A 131 20.98 34.92 -22.21
CA GLY A 131 21.92 36.03 -22.32
C GLY A 131 21.20 37.35 -22.07
N GLY A 132 21.79 38.16 -21.21
CA GLY A 132 21.55 39.60 -21.02
C GLY A 132 22.78 40.10 -20.29
N GLN A 133 23.74 40.70 -21.00
CA GLN A 133 23.80 42.14 -21.33
C GLN A 133 23.71 43.00 -20.07
#